data_AF-A0A519C097-F1
#
_entry.id   AF-A0A519C097-F1
#
_cell.length_a   1.000
_cell.length_b   1.000
_cell.length_c   1.000
_cell.angle_alpha   90.00
_cell.angle_beta   90.00
_cell.angle_gamma   90.00
#
_symmetry.space_group_name_H-M   'P 1'
#
loop_
_entity.id
_entity.type
_entity.pdbx_description
1 polymer ?
#
loop_
_entity_poly.entity_id
_entity_poly.type
_entity_poly.pdbx_seq_one_letter_code
_entity_poly.pdbx_strand_id
1 'polypeptide(L)'
;NPIAVGASLIAFAVGFGLGYIFYIGRWVDPAKFINSNIFFYSLHKVILNRWYLNAMIYWGFVIAPLWAARAIWRYFEKTAIDTGMNIGLERSVRFGAKVVQGTETGVAQSYLYVFGAGLLFVVLILLI
;
A
#
# COMPACT_ATOMS: atom_id res chain seq x y z
N ASN A 1 11.88 -52.96 -12.03
CA ASN A 1 10.72 -52.93 -12.94
C ASN A 1 11.23 -52.67 -14.36
N PRO A 2 11.30 -53.69 -15.23
CA PRO A 2 11.92 -53.59 -16.55
C PRO A 2 11.20 -52.61 -17.49
N ILE A 3 9.89 -52.41 -17.30
CA ILE A 3 9.10 -51.46 -18.10
C ILE A 3 9.52 -50.01 -17.83
N ALA A 4 9.78 -49.67 -16.56
CA ALA A 4 10.24 -48.34 -16.17
C ALA A 4 11.63 -48.03 -16.76
N VAL A 5 12.51 -49.04 -16.82
CA VAL A 5 13.85 -48.91 -17.42
C VAL A 5 13.76 -48.74 -18.94
N GLY A 6 12.91 -49.53 -19.61
CA GLY A 6 12.67 -49.34 -21.04
C GLY A 6 12.09 -47.96 -21.36
N ALA A 7 11.11 -47.51 -20.58
CA ALA A 7 10.47 -46.21 -20.77
C ALA A 7 11.44 -45.03 -20.54
N SER A 8 12.32 -45.10 -19.53
CA SER A 8 13.29 -44.04 -19.25
C SER A 8 14.36 -43.94 -20.34
N LEU A 9 14.83 -45.07 -20.87
CA LEU A 9 15.77 -45.09 -21.99
C LEU A 9 15.15 -44.49 -23.27
N ILE A 10 13.89 -44.80 -23.55
CA ILE A 10 13.16 -44.22 -24.70
C ILE A 10 12.99 -42.71 -24.51
N ALA A 11 12.55 -42.26 -23.33
CA ALA A 11 12.40 -40.83 -23.03
C ALA A 11 13.72 -40.06 -23.19
N PHE A 12 14.83 -40.66 -22.74
CA PHE A 12 16.16 -40.09 -22.89
C PHE A 12 16.57 -40.01 -24.36
N ALA A 13 16.38 -41.08 -25.14
CA ALA A 13 16.69 -41.10 -26.57
C ALA A 13 15.88 -40.06 -27.35
N VAL A 14 14.59 -39.89 -27.01
CA VAL A 14 13.73 -38.85 -27.61
C VAL A 14 14.25 -37.46 -27.26
N GLY A 15 14.58 -37.19 -25.99
CA GLY A 15 15.13 -35.90 -25.56
C GLY A 15 16.45 -35.57 -26.25
N PHE A 16 17.37 -36.53 -26.35
CA PHE A 16 18.65 -36.38 -27.05
C PHE A 16 18.44 -36.15 -28.55
N GLY A 17 17.55 -36.93 -29.18
CA GLY A 17 17.21 -36.77 -30.60
C GLY A 17 16.65 -35.38 -30.92
N LEU A 18 15.73 -34.88 -30.10
CA LEU A 18 15.20 -33.52 -30.23
C LEU A 18 16.33 -32.47 -30.05
N GLY A 19 17.20 -32.64 -29.06
CA GLY A 19 18.35 -31.77 -28.86
C GLY A 19 19.28 -31.73 -30.08
N TYR A 20 19.57 -32.89 -30.68
CA TYR A 20 20.38 -32.98 -31.89
C TYR A 20 19.75 -32.22 -33.06
N ILE A 21 18.45 -32.41 -33.31
CA ILE A 21 17.72 -31.77 -34.42
C ILE A 21 17.76 -30.24 -34.31
N PHE A 22 17.45 -29.70 -33.13
CA PHE A 22 17.36 -28.25 -32.93
C PHE A 22 18.72 -27.56 -32.81
N TYR A 23 19.71 -28.18 -32.15
CA TYR A 23 20.96 -27.50 -31.78
C TYR A 23 22.20 -27.95 -32.57
N ILE A 24 22.30 -29.23 -32.96
CA ILE A 24 23.50 -29.76 -33.65
C ILE A 24 23.26 -29.81 -35.16
N GLY A 25 22.26 -30.57 -35.60
CA GLY A 25 21.86 -30.67 -36.99
C GLY A 25 21.25 -29.38 -37.53
N ARG A 26 20.68 -28.54 -36.65
CA ARG A 26 20.03 -27.25 -36.96
C ARG A 26 19.01 -27.35 -38.09
N TRP A 27 18.32 -28.49 -38.17
CA TRP A 27 17.32 -28.75 -39.22
C TRP A 27 16.06 -27.90 -39.05
N VAL A 28 15.79 -27.45 -37.82
CA VAL A 28 14.69 -26.56 -37.47
C VAL A 28 15.24 -25.36 -36.71
N ASP A 29 14.85 -24.15 -37.13
CA ASP A 29 15.17 -22.92 -36.40
C ASP A 29 14.32 -22.84 -35.10
N PRO A 30 14.95 -22.91 -33.90
CA PRO A 30 14.23 -22.89 -32.64
C PRO A 30 13.47 -21.59 -32.42
N ALA A 31 14.04 -20.45 -32.83
CA ALA A 31 13.43 -19.14 -32.62
C ALA A 31 12.16 -19.00 -33.47
N LYS A 32 12.23 -19.42 -34.74
CA LYS A 32 11.07 -19.43 -35.63
C LYS A 32 9.99 -20.40 -35.16
N PHE A 33 10.38 -21.59 -34.67
CA PHE A 33 9.45 -22.58 -34.12
C PHE A 33 8.70 -22.06 -32.89
N ILE A 34 9.42 -21.50 -31.90
CA ILE A 34 8.80 -20.95 -30.68
C ILE A 34 7.88 -19.77 -31.01
N ASN A 35 8.31 -18.85 -31.89
CA ASN A 35 7.52 -17.67 -32.24
C ASN A 35 6.33 -17.96 -33.16
N SER A 36 6.27 -19.15 -33.78
CA SER A 36 5.17 -19.53 -34.67
C SER A 36 3.84 -19.78 -33.94
N ASN A 37 3.88 -20.07 -32.63
CA ASN A 37 2.70 -20.36 -31.83
C ASN A 37 2.76 -19.62 -30.49
N ILE A 38 1.68 -18.91 -30.16
CA ILE A 38 1.56 -18.15 -28.91
C ILE A 38 1.73 -19.02 -27.66
N PHE A 39 1.33 -20.29 -27.71
CA PHE A 39 1.49 -21.22 -26.61
C PHE A 39 2.97 -21.51 -26.32
N PHE A 40 3.75 -21.90 -27.36
CA PHE A 40 5.18 -22.17 -27.21
C PHE A 40 5.95 -20.91 -26.82
N TYR A 41 5.60 -19.76 -27.42
CA TYR A 41 6.17 -18.47 -27.05
C TYR A 41 5.92 -18.14 -25.57
N SER A 42 4.69 -18.30 -25.10
CA SER A 42 4.32 -17.98 -23.71
C SER A 42 5.02 -18.92 -22.73
N LEU A 43 5.05 -20.23 -23.02
CA LEU A 43 5.74 -21.21 -22.20
C LEU A 43 7.26 -20.93 -22.13
N HIS A 44 7.87 -20.65 -23.29
CA HIS A 44 9.27 -20.24 -23.36
C HIS A 44 9.54 -18.98 -22.53
N LYS A 45 8.68 -17.97 -22.64
CA LYS A 45 8.82 -16.70 -21.90
C LYS A 45 8.71 -16.90 -20.39
N VAL A 46 7.81 -17.76 -19.91
CA VAL A 46 7.68 -18.09 -18.48
C VAL A 46 8.95 -18.78 -17.97
N ILE A 47 9.44 -19.78 -18.69
CA ILE A 47 10.66 -20.52 -18.30
C ILE A 47 11.88 -19.60 -18.34
N LEU A 48 12.02 -18.78 -19.39
CA LEU A 48 13.11 -17.81 -19.57
C LEU A 48 13.13 -16.78 -18.44
N ASN A 49 11.97 -16.32 -17.99
CA ASN A 49 11.83 -15.38 -16.86
C ASN A 49 11.87 -16.06 -15.49
N ARG A 50 12.46 -17.27 -15.38
CA ARG A 50 12.55 -18.06 -14.13
C ARG A 50 11.20 -18.14 -13.41
N TRP A 51 10.15 -18.46 -14.17
CA TRP A 51 8.79 -18.61 -13.68
C TRP A 51 8.19 -17.35 -13.04
N TYR A 52 8.79 -16.18 -13.27
CA TYR A 52 8.43 -14.93 -12.60
C TYR A 52 8.49 -14.99 -11.06
N LEU A 53 9.16 -16.00 -10.49
CA LEU A 53 9.24 -16.19 -9.02
C LEU A 53 9.83 -14.97 -8.33
N ASN A 54 10.92 -14.42 -8.87
CA ASN A 54 11.56 -13.23 -8.34
C ASN A 54 10.61 -12.02 -8.33
N ALA A 55 9.84 -11.83 -9.40
CA ALA A 55 8.89 -10.73 -9.49
C ALA A 55 7.75 -10.90 -8.49
N MET A 56 7.21 -12.11 -8.36
CA MET A 56 6.15 -12.43 -7.39
C MET A 56 6.61 -12.22 -5.95
N ILE A 57 7.80 -12.72 -5.60
CA ILE A 57 8.37 -12.56 -4.27
C ILE A 57 8.60 -11.08 -3.97
N TYR A 58 9.19 -10.34 -4.91
CA TYR A 58 9.46 -8.92 -4.71
C TYR A 58 8.17 -8.10 -4.56
N TRP A 59 7.14 -8.40 -5.36
CA TRP A 59 5.84 -7.77 -5.22
C TRP A 59 5.18 -8.08 -3.88
N GLY A 60 5.12 -9.36 -3.51
CA GLY A 60 4.43 -9.82 -2.31
C GLY A 60 5.10 -9.41 -1.01
N PHE A 61 6.44 -9.46 -0.95
CA PHE A 61 7.19 -9.27 0.30
C PHE A 61 7.92 -7.94 0.41
N VAL A 62 8.12 -7.22 -0.70
CA VAL A 62 8.86 -5.94 -0.67
C VAL A 62 7.93 -4.80 -1.03
N ILE A 63 7.37 -4.80 -2.23
CA ILE A 63 6.60 -3.64 -2.74
C ILE A 63 5.31 -3.46 -1.94
N ALA A 64 4.51 -4.52 -1.79
CA ALA A 64 3.21 -4.41 -1.13
C ALA A 64 3.33 -3.99 0.35
N PRO A 65 4.23 -4.59 1.18
CA PRO A 65 4.42 -4.15 2.55
C PRO A 65 4.96 -2.72 2.65
N LEU A 66 5.91 -2.32 1.80
CA LEU A 66 6.44 -0.94 1.79
C LEU A 66 5.38 0.08 1.38
N TRP A 67 4.48 -0.27 0.48
CA TRP A 67 3.36 0.58 0.11
C TRP A 67 2.38 0.72 1.27
N ALA A 68 2.01 -0.39 1.92
CA ALA A 68 1.11 -0.40 3.07
C ALA A 68 1.67 0.42 4.24
N ALA A 69 2.95 0.21 4.58
CA ALA A 69 3.62 0.97 5.65
C ALA A 69 3.62 2.48 5.37
N ARG A 70 3.90 2.87 4.11
CA ARG A 70 3.84 4.29 3.71
C ARG A 70 2.43 4.86 3.76
N ALA A 71 1.42 4.07 3.41
CA ALA A 71 0.02 4.49 3.51
C ALA A 71 -0.37 4.71 4.98
N ILE A 72 -0.05 3.77 5.87
CA ILE A 72 -0.30 3.88 7.31
C ILE A 72 0.39 5.13 7.86
N TRP A 73 1.67 5.33 7.58
CA TRP A 73 2.40 6.51 8.04
C TRP A 73 1.74 7.83 7.61
N ARG A 74 1.36 7.95 6.33
CA ARG A 74 0.79 9.20 5.78
C ARG A 74 -0.61 9.49 6.32
N TYR A 75 -1.49 8.49 6.33
CA TYR A 75 -2.89 8.71 6.65
C TYR A 75 -3.18 8.59 8.14
N PHE A 76 -2.56 7.64 8.83
CA PHE A 76 -2.81 7.44 10.24
C PHE A 76 -1.92 8.35 11.09
N GLU A 77 -0.60 8.22 10.98
CA GLU A 77 0.32 8.90 11.89
C GLU A 77 0.41 10.40 11.61
N LYS A 78 0.72 10.79 10.37
CA LYS A 78 0.85 12.21 9.98
C LYS A 78 -0.47 12.99 10.01
N THR A 79 -1.57 12.36 9.59
CA THR A 79 -2.84 13.07 9.43
C THR A 79 -3.70 12.95 10.68
N ALA A 80 -4.00 11.74 11.15
CA ALA A 80 -4.89 11.58 12.30
C ALA A 80 -4.20 11.99 13.62
N ILE A 81 -2.99 11.48 13.88
CA ILE A 81 -2.29 11.73 15.15
C ILE A 81 -1.67 13.13 15.17
N ASP A 82 -0.72 13.42 14.27
CA ASP A 82 0.01 14.69 14.30
C ASP A 82 -0.91 15.88 14.03
N THR A 83 -1.65 15.85 12.92
CA THR A 83 -2.47 16.99 12.52
C THR A 83 -3.75 17.09 13.35
N GLY A 84 -4.42 15.97 13.58
CA GLY A 84 -5.69 15.93 14.31
C GLY A 84 -5.52 16.14 15.82
N MET A 85 -4.71 15.30 16.46
CA MET A 85 -4.59 15.32 17.91
C MET A 85 -3.57 16.37 18.38
N ASN A 86 -2.33 16.29 17.91
CA ASN A 86 -1.27 17.12 18.47
C ASN A 86 -1.46 18.60 18.10
N ILE A 87 -1.43 18.91 16.81
CA ILE A 87 -1.56 20.28 16.31
C ILE A 87 -3.01 20.77 16.41
N GLY A 88 -3.99 19.89 16.17
CA GLY A 88 -5.40 20.26 16.18
C GLY A 88 -5.88 20.70 17.56
N LEU A 89 -5.50 19.98 18.62
CA LEU A 89 -5.83 20.39 19.99
C LEU A 89 -5.10 21.66 20.41
N GLU A 90 -3.83 21.81 20.07
CA GLU A 90 -3.10 23.07 20.34
C GLU A 90 -3.81 24.26 19.68
N ARG A 91 -4.22 24.12 18.41
CA ARG A 91 -4.90 25.17 17.66
C ARG A 91 -6.27 25.49 18.24
N SER A 92 -7.04 24.50 18.69
CA SER A 92 -8.37 24.72 19.28
C SER A 92 -8.26 25.45 20.61
N VAL A 93 -7.32 25.04 21.48
CA VAL A 93 -7.05 25.72 22.75
C VAL A 93 -6.58 27.15 22.51
N ARG A 94 -5.66 27.35 21.56
CA ARG A 94 -5.18 28.69 21.20
C ARG A 94 -6.31 29.59 20.67
N PHE A 95 -7.23 29.04 19.87
CA PHE A 95 -8.40 29.77 19.41
C PHE A 95 -9.32 30.16 20.58
N GLY A 96 -9.64 29.21 21.47
CA GLY A 96 -10.43 29.49 22.67
C GLY A 96 -9.80 30.57 23.55
N ALA A 97 -8.49 30.50 23.77
CA ALA A 97 -7.75 31.51 24.52
C ALA A 97 -7.84 32.91 23.87
N LYS A 98 -7.74 33.00 22.53
CA LYS A 98 -7.94 34.26 21.81
C LYS A 98 -9.34 34.83 21.97
N VAL A 99 -10.37 33.97 21.95
CA VAL A 99 -11.76 34.40 22.17
C VAL A 99 -11.93 34.96 23.58
N VAL A 100 -11.44 34.23 24.60
CA VAL A 100 -11.49 34.68 26.00
C VAL A 100 -10.71 35.99 26.18
N GLN A 101 -9.50 36.08 25.62
CA GLN A 101 -8.72 37.31 25.66
C GLN A 101 -9.43 38.47 24.97
N GLY A 102 -10.18 38.22 23.89
CA GLY A 102 -10.98 39.24 23.21
C GLY A 102 -12.17 39.75 24.02
N THR A 103 -12.63 39.01 25.04
CA THR A 103 -13.68 39.49 25.95
C THR A 103 -13.19 40.51 26.98
N GLU A 104 -11.87 40.59 27.19
CA GLU A 104 -11.25 41.57 28.07
C GLU A 104 -11.09 42.91 27.34
N THR A 105 -12.06 43.80 27.50
CA THR A 105 -12.09 45.10 26.81
C THR A 105 -11.30 46.20 27.52
N GLY A 106 -10.95 46.00 28.80
CA GLY A 106 -10.31 47.02 29.65
C GLY A 106 -11.25 48.15 30.09
N VAL A 107 -12.55 48.07 29.78
CA VAL A 107 -13.55 49.09 30.12
C VAL A 107 -14.38 48.62 31.33
N ALA A 108 -14.29 49.35 32.46
CA ALA A 108 -15.00 49.00 33.69
C ALA A 108 -16.51 48.79 33.51
N GLN A 109 -17.14 49.60 32.64
CA GLN A 109 -18.58 49.50 32.40
C GLN A 109 -18.99 48.18 31.74
N SER A 110 -18.23 47.65 30.78
CA SER A 110 -18.58 46.37 30.15
C SER A 110 -18.51 45.21 31.15
N TYR A 111 -17.57 45.24 32.10
CA TYR A 111 -17.51 44.22 33.16
C TYR A 111 -18.72 44.26 34.09
N LEU A 112 -19.18 45.47 34.46
CA LEU A 112 -20.38 45.64 35.28
C LEU A 112 -21.65 45.16 34.56
N TYR A 113 -21.76 45.42 33.26
CA TYR A 113 -22.87 44.91 32.44
C TYR A 113 -22.88 43.38 32.36
N VAL A 114 -21.72 42.76 32.09
CA VAL A 114 -21.61 41.29 32.02
C VAL A 114 -21.89 40.65 33.38
N PHE A 115 -21.41 41.24 34.47
CA PHE A 115 -21.68 40.78 35.84
C PHE A 115 -23.19 40.81 36.17
N GLY A 116 -23.86 41.93 35.88
CA GLY A 116 -25.30 42.06 36.10
C GLY A 116 -26.11 41.08 35.27
N ALA A 117 -25.77 40.90 34.00
CA ALA A 117 -26.40 39.91 33.12
C ALA A 117 -26.19 38.47 33.62
N GLY A 118 -24.98 38.14 34.07
CA GLY A 118 -24.66 36.83 34.64
C GLY A 118 -25.47 36.52 35.91
N LEU A 119 -25.62 37.50 36.81
CA LEU A 119 -26.43 37.35 38.03
C LEU A 119 -27.90 37.06 37.70
N LEU A 120 -28.46 37.80 36.74
CA LEU A 120 -29.84 37.64 36.29
C LEU A 120 -30.05 36.25 35.66
N PHE A 121 -29.09 35.78 34.86
CA PHE A 121 -29.12 34.45 34.25
C PHE A 121 -29.11 33.32 35.29
N VAL A 122 -28.26 33.42 36.32
CA VAL A 122 -28.22 32.43 37.40
C VAL A 122 -29.53 32.39 38.19
N VAL A 123 -30.08 33.55 38.53
CA VAL A 123 -31.38 33.64 39.24
C VAL A 123 -32.50 32.99 38.41
N LEU A 124 -32.52 33.22 37.09
CA LEU A 124 -33.50 32.58 36.20
C LEU A 124 -33.35 31.05 36.16
N ILE A 125 -32.12 30.52 36.10
CA ILE A 125 -31.88 29.07 36.15
C ILE A 125 -32.37 28.46 37.47
N LEU A 126 -32.21 29.16 38.59
CA LEU A 126 -32.61 28.67 39.91
C LEU A 126 -34.12 28.76 40.17
N LEU A 127 -34.85 29.61 39.43
CA LEU A 127 -36.29 29.80 39.57
C LEU A 127 -37.13 28.94 38.61
N ILE A 128 -36.48 28.25 37.67
CA ILE A 128 -37.07 27.26 36.75
C ILE A 128 -36.80 25.86 37.30
#